data_AF-Q5JD19-F1
#
_entry.id   AF-Q5JD19-F1
#
_cell.length_a   1.000
_cell.length_b   1.000
_cell.length_c   1.000
_cell.angle_alpha   90.00
_cell.angle_beta   90.00
_cell.angle_gamma   90.00
#
_symmetry.space_group_name_H-M   'P 1'
#
loop_
_entity.id
_entity.type
_entity.pdbx_description
1 polymer ?
#
loop_
_entity_poly.entity_id
_entity_poly.type
_entity_poly.pdbx_seq_one_letter_code
_entity_poly.pdbx_strand_id
1 'polypeptide(L)'
;MRIPARGPGRPRKWKSPLIQWRSDVPLEDFEFAEEKRTELGLSRAEFFHALLHHTNWSVVELHAENKKKDELLEEKDRYIEELVKLLEKERQARERAEKEAEAWKQKYYELKGEKPAHTYNEGKLLRQLAENAKEDVSWADLCAEVLDLRDEKKMRRLMSLAFNIEKSDKNNYKSIFYPKRTAPEFKGWVLKRPERDGPVLLVDYVLYKEDTLKAAKGLAVGEAAAEKVPEVKPLKTGKAAERWLEMFFEVVHRNYMDLINQKRGKDAVKYLEEAVPEKLEQVLQDIDPADWRRAVLAVLDELEARAEGDERYEVFVSNLRRVVLRALNEFYAKPAEVKADV
;
A
#
# COMPACT_ATOMS: atom_id res chain seq x y z
N MET A 1 86.02 -8.54 13.46
CA MET A 1 84.96 -9.24 14.22
C MET A 1 84.05 -9.96 13.23
N ARG A 2 83.91 -11.28 13.31
CA ARG A 2 82.93 -12.03 12.49
C ARG A 2 81.54 -11.82 13.09
N ILE A 3 80.66 -11.15 12.35
CA ILE A 3 79.24 -11.07 12.68
C ILE A 3 78.69 -12.51 12.56
N PRO A 4 78.10 -13.11 13.62
CA PRO A 4 77.50 -14.42 13.50
C PRO A 4 76.31 -14.32 12.54
N ALA A 5 76.44 -14.93 11.36
CA ALA A 5 75.38 -14.99 10.37
C ALA A 5 74.19 -15.75 10.98
N ARG A 6 73.15 -15.00 11.38
CA ARG A 6 71.83 -15.58 11.64
C ARG A 6 71.35 -16.15 10.31
N GLY A 7 71.31 -17.48 10.20
CA GLY A 7 70.76 -18.16 9.03
C GLY A 7 69.34 -17.68 8.74
N PRO A 8 68.84 -17.83 7.51
CA PRO A 8 67.64 -17.14 7.02
C PRO A 8 66.31 -17.52 7.70
N GLY A 9 66.33 -18.36 8.74
CA GLY A 9 65.15 -18.90 9.39
C GLY A 9 64.41 -19.88 8.47
N ARG A 10 63.81 -20.92 9.04
CA ARG A 10 63.00 -21.88 8.26
C ARG A 10 61.67 -21.23 7.87
N PRO A 11 61.31 -21.15 6.57
CA PRO A 11 59.95 -20.81 6.18
C PRO A 11 58.97 -21.84 6.75
N ARG A 12 57.93 -21.38 7.44
CA ARG A 12 56.95 -22.25 8.14
C ARG A 12 56.25 -23.25 7.21
N LYS A 13 56.14 -22.92 5.92
CA LYS A 13 55.49 -23.75 4.89
C LYS A 13 56.30 -24.97 4.43
N TRP A 14 57.60 -25.03 4.72
CA TRP A 14 58.45 -26.13 4.24
C TRP A 14 58.53 -27.26 5.26
N LYS A 15 57.96 -28.42 4.92
CA LYS A 15 57.86 -29.61 5.79
C LYS A 15 59.02 -30.60 5.61
N SER A 16 59.76 -30.53 4.50
CA SER A 16 60.86 -31.44 4.17
C SER A 16 62.13 -31.21 5.03
N PRO A 17 63.02 -32.21 5.15
CA PRO A 17 64.34 -32.04 5.77
C PRO A 17 65.14 -30.94 5.06
N LEU A 18 65.86 -30.11 5.83
CA LEU A 18 66.69 -29.00 5.31
C LEU A 18 68.17 -29.26 5.57
N ILE A 19 69.02 -28.94 4.60
CA ILE A 19 70.48 -29.03 4.71
C ILE A 19 71.04 -27.62 4.79
N GLN A 20 71.98 -27.39 5.72
CA GLN A 20 72.71 -26.13 5.80
C GLN A 20 73.92 -26.19 4.85
N TRP A 21 73.99 -25.22 3.94
CA TRP A 21 75.14 -25.00 3.07
C TRP A 21 75.73 -23.60 3.33
N ARG A 22 77.03 -23.46 3.09
CA ARG A 22 77.75 -22.18 3.16
C ARG A 22 78.51 -22.01 1.85
N SER A 23 78.43 -20.81 1.30
CA SER A 23 79.19 -20.40 0.11
C SER A 23 79.89 -19.09 0.43
N ASP A 24 81.10 -18.95 -0.10
CA ASP A 24 81.71 -17.63 -0.24
C ASP A 24 81.18 -17.03 -1.55
N VAL A 25 80.68 -15.80 -1.49
CA VAL A 25 80.08 -15.07 -2.61
C VAL A 25 80.72 -13.68 -2.64
N PRO A 26 81.07 -13.14 -3.81
CA PRO A 26 81.50 -11.75 -3.92
C PRO A 26 80.50 -10.80 -3.26
N LEU A 27 81.01 -9.75 -2.60
CA LEU A 27 80.17 -8.81 -1.86
C LEU A 27 79.14 -8.13 -2.76
N GLU A 28 79.55 -7.76 -3.98
CA GLU A 28 78.69 -7.12 -4.99
C GLU A 28 77.50 -8.01 -5.37
N ASP A 29 77.73 -9.30 -5.59
CA ASP A 29 76.68 -10.27 -5.90
C ASP A 29 75.72 -10.48 -4.71
N PHE A 30 76.25 -10.43 -3.48
CA PHE A 30 75.43 -10.51 -2.27
C PHE A 30 74.54 -9.26 -2.09
N GLU A 31 75.09 -8.07 -2.32
CA GLU A 31 74.34 -6.81 -2.23
C GLU A 31 73.23 -6.75 -3.29
N PHE A 32 73.54 -7.15 -4.53
CA PHE A 32 72.55 -7.27 -5.60
C PHE A 32 71.42 -8.25 -5.23
N ALA A 33 71.76 -9.43 -4.71
CA ALA A 33 70.79 -10.42 -4.27
C ALA A 33 69.89 -9.89 -3.14
N GLU A 34 70.43 -9.15 -2.17
CA GLU A 34 69.66 -8.57 -1.08
C GLU A 34 68.75 -7.43 -1.53
N GLU A 35 69.20 -6.58 -2.45
CA GLU A 35 68.40 -5.52 -3.04
C GLU A 35 67.20 -6.11 -3.79
N LYS A 36 67.45 -7.05 -4.70
CA LYS A 36 66.39 -7.68 -5.50
C LYS A 36 65.43 -8.52 -4.68
N ARG A 37 65.93 -9.25 -3.68
CA ARG A 37 65.06 -9.94 -2.73
C ARG A 37 64.10 -8.97 -2.04
N THR A 38 64.60 -7.80 -1.65
CA THR A 38 63.81 -6.78 -0.93
C THR A 38 62.78 -6.13 -1.86
N GLU A 39 63.15 -5.81 -3.10
CA GLU A 39 62.21 -5.33 -4.13
C GLU A 39 61.05 -6.33 -4.34
N LEU A 40 61.36 -7.63 -4.40
CA LEU A 40 60.37 -8.69 -4.63
C LEU A 40 59.56 -9.06 -3.38
N GLY A 41 59.93 -8.57 -2.19
CA GLY A 41 59.26 -8.89 -0.93
C GLY A 41 59.42 -10.36 -0.51
N LEU A 42 60.50 -11.03 -0.95
CA LEU A 42 60.76 -12.43 -0.64
C LEU A 42 61.63 -12.57 0.62
N SER A 43 61.43 -13.66 1.37
CA SER A 43 62.42 -14.05 2.39
C SER A 43 63.69 -14.57 1.72
N ARG A 44 64.83 -14.52 2.41
CA ARG A 44 66.12 -15.02 1.86
C ARG A 44 66.01 -16.47 1.40
N ALA A 45 65.34 -17.31 2.20
CA ALA A 45 65.12 -18.70 1.86
C ALA A 45 64.28 -18.86 0.57
N GLU A 46 63.16 -18.13 0.44
CA GLU A 46 62.33 -18.18 -0.78
C GLU A 46 63.07 -17.69 -2.01
N PHE A 47 63.86 -16.63 -1.87
CA PHE A 47 64.66 -16.05 -2.94
C PHE A 47 65.72 -17.04 -3.46
N PHE A 48 66.51 -17.62 -2.55
CA PHE A 48 67.51 -18.62 -2.93
C PHE A 48 66.88 -19.91 -3.45
N HIS A 49 65.75 -20.34 -2.89
CA HIS A 49 65.03 -21.50 -3.42
C HIS A 49 64.52 -21.26 -4.84
N ALA A 50 63.97 -20.08 -5.12
CA ALA A 50 63.54 -19.72 -6.46
C ALA A 50 64.73 -19.66 -7.44
N LEU A 51 65.86 -19.07 -7.05
CA LEU A 51 67.09 -19.05 -7.87
C LEU A 51 67.68 -20.44 -8.12
N LEU A 52 67.65 -21.33 -7.13
CA LEU A 52 68.20 -22.69 -7.25
C LEU A 52 67.31 -23.61 -8.11
N HIS A 53 65.99 -23.41 -8.09
CA HIS A 53 65.05 -24.18 -8.91
C HIS A 53 64.82 -23.60 -10.30
N HIS A 54 65.08 -22.31 -10.49
CA HIS A 54 64.82 -21.60 -11.74
C HIS A 54 66.07 -20.85 -12.19
N THR A 55 66.65 -21.30 -13.29
CA THR A 55 67.81 -20.64 -13.93
C THR A 55 67.46 -19.31 -14.57
N ASN A 56 66.17 -18.98 -14.70
CA ASN A 56 65.69 -17.76 -15.33
C ASN A 56 65.02 -16.82 -14.32
N TRP A 57 65.57 -15.61 -14.22
CA TRP A 57 65.11 -14.54 -13.34
C TRP A 57 63.62 -14.20 -13.51
N SER A 58 63.10 -14.27 -14.75
CA SER A 58 61.69 -13.99 -15.02
C SER A 58 60.73 -14.93 -14.28
N VAL A 59 61.17 -16.16 -13.97
CA VAL A 59 60.37 -17.13 -13.21
C VAL A 59 60.33 -16.76 -11.72
N VAL A 60 61.40 -16.18 -11.19
CA VAL A 60 61.47 -15.69 -9.80
C VAL A 60 60.55 -14.49 -9.62
N GLU A 61 60.53 -13.56 -10.59
CA GLU A 61 59.61 -12.42 -10.60
C GLU A 61 58.15 -12.87 -10.66
N LEU A 62 57.82 -13.82 -11.55
CA LEU A 62 56.47 -14.40 -11.63
C LEU A 62 56.04 -15.10 -10.34
N HIS A 63 56.96 -15.79 -9.64
CA HIS A 63 56.65 -16.41 -8.36
C HIS A 63 56.34 -15.35 -7.29
N ALA A 64 57.04 -14.22 -7.28
CA ALA A 64 56.76 -13.11 -6.37
C ALA A 64 55.40 -12.45 -6.69
N GLU A 65 55.09 -12.25 -7.97
CA GLU A 65 53.78 -11.74 -8.41
C GLU A 65 52.63 -12.66 -8.03
N ASN A 66 52.77 -13.97 -8.25
CA ASN A 66 51.75 -14.95 -7.88
C ASN A 66 51.52 -14.96 -6.37
N LYS A 67 52.57 -14.90 -5.55
CA LYS A 67 52.43 -14.79 -4.10
C LYS A 67 51.64 -13.55 -3.69
N LYS A 68 51.94 -12.39 -4.28
CA LYS A 68 51.18 -11.15 -4.02
C LYS A 68 49.72 -11.27 -4.44
N LYS A 69 49.43 -11.96 -5.55
CA LYS A 69 48.06 -12.22 -6.01
C LYS A 69 47.33 -13.19 -5.06
N ASP A 70 47.99 -14.24 -4.60
CA ASP A 70 47.43 -15.20 -3.65
C ASP A 70 47.10 -14.53 -2.30
N GLU A 71 48.01 -13.71 -1.77
CA GLU A 71 47.78 -12.93 -0.54
C GLU A 71 46.59 -11.96 -0.70
N LEU A 72 46.47 -11.32 -1.86
CA LEU A 72 45.34 -10.44 -2.18
C LEU A 72 44.02 -11.23 -2.31
N LEU A 73 44.05 -12.44 -2.87
CA LEU A 73 42.89 -13.32 -2.95
C LEU A 73 42.44 -13.74 -1.55
N GLU A 74 43.35 -14.14 -0.67
CA GLU A 74 43.02 -14.48 0.72
C GLU A 74 42.46 -13.28 1.51
N GLU A 75 42.92 -12.07 1.25
CA GLU A 75 42.34 -10.85 1.84
C GLU A 75 40.93 -10.58 1.32
N LYS A 76 40.71 -10.72 0.00
CA LYS A 76 39.39 -10.57 -0.62
C LYS A 76 38.39 -11.63 -0.14
N ASP A 77 38.81 -12.88 -0.01
CA ASP A 77 37.97 -13.97 0.47
C ASP A 77 37.52 -13.72 1.90
N ARG A 78 38.43 -13.27 2.78
CA ARG A 78 38.08 -12.85 4.15
C ARG A 78 37.10 -11.70 4.16
N TYR A 79 37.30 -10.69 3.32
CA TYR A 79 36.39 -9.56 3.20
C TYR A 79 35.00 -9.98 2.71
N ILE A 80 34.92 -10.92 1.76
CA ILE A 80 33.66 -11.50 1.27
C ILE A 80 32.95 -12.24 2.42
N GLU A 81 33.65 -13.05 3.20
CA GLU A 81 33.05 -13.74 4.35
C GLU A 81 32.50 -12.77 5.39
N GLU A 82 33.19 -11.66 5.65
CA GLU A 82 32.70 -10.60 6.54
C GLU A 82 31.45 -9.92 6.00
N LEU A 83 31.43 -9.59 4.70
CA LEU A 83 30.24 -9.03 4.05
C LEU A 83 29.05 -9.99 4.09
N VAL A 84 29.25 -11.28 3.85
CA VAL A 84 28.19 -12.29 3.94
C VAL A 84 27.61 -12.34 5.36
N LYS A 85 28.46 -12.33 6.40
CA LYS A 85 28.01 -12.30 7.81
C LYS A 85 27.23 -11.02 8.13
N LEU A 86 27.67 -9.86 7.62
CA LEU A 86 26.95 -8.59 7.80
C LEU A 86 25.59 -8.62 7.10
N LEU A 87 25.53 -9.15 5.88
CA LEU A 87 24.29 -9.27 5.11
C LEU A 87 23.28 -10.19 5.80
N GLU A 88 23.73 -11.31 6.38
CA GLU A 88 22.91 -12.21 7.18
C GLU A 88 22.33 -11.49 8.42
N LYS A 89 23.15 -10.73 9.14
CA LYS A 89 22.73 -9.95 10.31
C LYS A 89 21.69 -8.89 9.95
N GLU A 90 21.93 -8.13 8.88
CA GLU A 90 20.99 -7.13 8.38
C GLU A 90 19.67 -7.75 7.95
N ARG A 91 19.71 -8.91 7.27
CA ARG A 91 18.51 -9.65 6.87
C ARG A 91 17.67 -10.07 8.08
N GLN A 92 18.31 -10.58 9.14
CA GLN A 92 17.62 -10.94 10.39
C GLN A 92 17.07 -9.70 11.12
N ALA A 93 17.80 -8.60 11.15
CA ALA A 93 17.33 -7.35 11.74
C ALA A 93 16.10 -6.81 11.02
N ARG A 94 16.11 -6.84 9.68
CA ARG A 94 14.97 -6.44 8.84
C ARG A 94 13.74 -7.32 9.09
N GLU A 95 13.91 -8.63 9.18
CA GLU A 95 12.80 -9.54 9.48
C GLU A 95 12.18 -9.28 10.86
N ARG A 96 13.00 -8.98 11.88
CA ARG A 96 12.51 -8.59 13.22
C ARG A 96 11.74 -7.28 13.18
N ALA A 97 12.28 -6.27 12.49
CA ALA A 97 11.63 -4.97 12.34
C ALA A 97 10.29 -5.09 11.60
N GLU A 98 10.20 -5.93 10.57
CA GLU A 98 8.94 -6.20 9.86
C GLU A 98 7.90 -6.86 10.77
N LYS A 99 8.31 -7.86 11.57
CA LYS A 99 7.43 -8.51 12.56
C LYS A 99 6.92 -7.53 13.62
N GLU A 100 7.79 -6.67 14.15
CA GLU A 100 7.40 -5.63 15.11
C GLU A 100 6.45 -4.62 14.48
N ALA A 101 6.71 -4.15 13.27
CA ALA A 101 5.83 -3.22 12.56
C ALA A 101 4.43 -3.80 12.34
N GLU A 102 4.32 -5.08 12.00
CA GLU A 102 3.03 -5.76 11.88
C GLU A 102 2.32 -5.94 13.22
N ALA A 103 3.04 -6.25 14.30
CA ALA A 103 2.48 -6.30 15.65
C ALA A 103 1.93 -4.92 16.07
N TRP A 104 2.65 -3.84 15.78
CA TRP A 104 2.18 -2.47 16.03
C TRP A 104 0.95 -2.11 15.20
N LYS A 105 0.90 -2.51 13.92
CA LYS A 105 -0.30 -2.33 13.09
C LYS A 105 -1.51 -3.05 13.68
N GLN A 106 -1.36 -4.32 14.09
CA GLN A 106 -2.46 -5.07 14.71
C GLN A 106 -2.96 -4.39 15.98
N LYS A 107 -2.06 -3.98 16.87
CA LYS A 107 -2.40 -3.25 18.09
C LYS A 107 -3.09 -1.91 17.81
N TYR A 108 -2.69 -1.20 16.76
CA TYR A 108 -3.35 0.04 16.33
C TYR A 108 -4.80 -0.19 15.91
N TYR A 109 -5.08 -1.25 15.14
CA TYR A 109 -6.45 -1.59 14.74
C TYR A 109 -7.29 -2.06 15.93
N GLU A 110 -6.73 -2.87 16.82
CA GLU A 110 -7.39 -3.29 18.07
C GLU A 110 -7.82 -2.10 18.93
N LEU A 111 -6.93 -1.09 19.10
CA LEU A 111 -7.23 0.14 19.84
C LEU A 111 -8.34 0.99 19.20
N LYS A 112 -8.57 0.85 17.90
CA LYS A 112 -9.69 1.49 17.18
C LYS A 112 -10.99 0.68 17.24
N GLY A 113 -11.01 -0.47 17.92
CA GLY A 113 -12.16 -1.38 17.95
C GLY A 113 -12.36 -2.15 16.64
N GLU A 114 -11.37 -2.14 15.75
CA GLU A 114 -11.37 -2.89 14.50
C GLU A 114 -10.61 -4.21 14.71
N LYS A 115 -11.19 -5.36 14.32
CA LYS A 115 -10.48 -6.64 14.41
C LYS A 115 -9.29 -6.63 13.42
N PRO A 116 -8.09 -7.08 13.82
CA PRO A 116 -6.98 -7.23 12.89
C PRO A 116 -7.41 -8.16 11.75
N ALA A 117 -7.30 -7.67 10.52
CA ALA A 117 -7.95 -8.32 9.39
C ALA A 117 -7.28 -9.63 8.96
N HIS A 118 -6.03 -9.89 9.33
CA HIS A 118 -5.25 -11.04 8.87
C HIS A 118 -4.02 -11.32 9.77
N THR A 119 -3.49 -12.54 9.69
CA THR A 119 -2.23 -12.95 10.33
C THR A 119 -1.01 -12.35 9.60
N TYR A 120 0.16 -12.28 10.26
CA TYR A 120 1.43 -11.81 9.66
C TYR A 120 1.73 -12.49 8.31
N ASN A 121 1.58 -13.82 8.25
CA ASN A 121 1.80 -14.58 7.01
C ASN A 121 0.81 -14.21 5.91
N GLU A 122 -0.47 -14.01 6.24
CA GLU A 122 -1.48 -13.55 5.28
C GLU A 122 -1.20 -12.12 4.81
N GLY A 123 -0.73 -11.23 5.68
CA GLY A 123 -0.32 -9.86 5.33
C GLY A 123 0.85 -9.84 4.35
N LYS A 124 1.86 -10.70 4.59
CA LYS A 124 2.98 -10.91 3.67
C LYS A 124 2.52 -11.40 2.29
N LEU A 125 1.61 -12.38 2.25
CA LEU A 125 1.06 -12.88 0.99
C LEU A 125 0.26 -11.79 0.25
N LEU A 126 -0.57 -11.02 0.96
CA LEU A 126 -1.31 -9.91 0.39
C LEU A 126 -0.40 -8.82 -0.16
N ARG A 127 0.70 -8.49 0.53
CA ARG A 127 1.70 -7.53 0.03
C ARG A 127 2.38 -8.02 -1.23
N GLN A 128 2.80 -9.28 -1.27
CA GLN A 128 3.38 -9.89 -2.47
C GLN A 128 2.41 -9.88 -3.66
N LEU A 129 1.13 -10.18 -3.42
CA LEU A 129 0.08 -10.09 -4.45
C LEU A 129 -0.12 -8.65 -4.93
N ALA A 130 -0.14 -7.67 -4.02
CA ALA A 130 -0.31 -6.26 -4.37
C ALA A 130 0.88 -5.69 -5.16
N GLU A 131 2.12 -6.06 -4.81
CA GLU A 131 3.35 -5.65 -5.51
C GLU A 131 3.39 -6.18 -6.96
N ASN A 132 2.80 -7.35 -7.19
CA ASN A 132 2.75 -8.00 -8.51
C ASN A 132 1.39 -7.83 -9.20
N ALA A 133 0.49 -7.01 -8.65
CA ALA A 133 -0.83 -6.77 -9.23
C ALA A 133 -0.71 -6.06 -10.58
N LYS A 134 -1.38 -6.61 -11.60
CA LYS A 134 -1.44 -6.07 -12.96
C LYS A 134 -2.92 -5.89 -13.34
N GLU A 135 -3.18 -4.90 -14.20
CA GLU A 135 -4.51 -4.72 -14.77
C GLU A 135 -4.87 -5.89 -15.70
N ASP A 136 -6.16 -6.15 -15.85
CA ASP A 136 -6.72 -7.21 -16.69
C ASP A 136 -6.32 -8.65 -16.30
N VAL A 137 -5.70 -8.85 -15.13
CA VAL A 137 -5.37 -10.17 -14.58
C VAL A 137 -6.45 -10.61 -13.59
N SER A 138 -6.91 -11.86 -13.71
CA SER A 138 -7.87 -12.42 -12.76
C SER A 138 -7.24 -12.66 -11.39
N TRP A 139 -8.03 -12.64 -10.32
CA TRP A 139 -7.53 -12.92 -8.98
C TRP A 139 -6.94 -14.34 -8.87
N ALA A 140 -7.55 -15.31 -9.56
CA ALA A 140 -7.06 -16.67 -9.68
C ALA A 140 -5.68 -16.70 -10.35
N ASP A 141 -5.52 -16.02 -11.48
CA ASP A 141 -4.25 -15.97 -12.22
C ASP A 141 -3.15 -15.26 -11.41
N LEU A 142 -3.47 -14.16 -10.73
CA LEU A 142 -2.52 -13.47 -9.86
C LEU A 142 -2.04 -14.37 -8.72
N CYS A 143 -2.96 -15.10 -8.09
CA CYS A 143 -2.64 -16.05 -7.03
C CYS A 143 -1.81 -17.24 -7.54
N ALA A 144 -2.06 -17.71 -8.76
CA ALA A 144 -1.28 -18.77 -9.39
C ALA A 144 0.12 -18.31 -9.81
N GLU A 145 0.25 -17.13 -10.43
CA GLU A 145 1.54 -16.58 -10.91
C GLU A 145 2.47 -16.21 -9.74
N VAL A 146 1.94 -15.58 -8.69
CA VAL A 146 2.76 -15.00 -7.62
C VAL A 146 3.01 -15.97 -6.47
N LEU A 147 2.01 -16.80 -6.12
CA LEU A 147 2.06 -17.66 -4.94
C LEU A 147 2.07 -19.15 -5.25
N ASP A 148 2.03 -19.55 -6.54
CA ASP A 148 1.79 -20.93 -7.00
C ASP A 148 0.58 -21.58 -6.30
N LEU A 149 -0.42 -20.76 -5.96
CA LEU A 149 -1.60 -21.19 -5.25
C LEU A 149 -2.65 -21.58 -6.28
N ARG A 150 -3.18 -22.81 -6.21
CA ARG A 150 -4.30 -23.30 -7.04
C ARG A 150 -5.54 -23.68 -6.24
N ASP A 151 -5.46 -23.62 -4.91
CA ASP A 151 -6.56 -23.93 -4.00
C ASP A 151 -7.56 -22.77 -3.95
N GLU A 152 -8.73 -22.98 -4.55
CA GLU A 152 -9.80 -21.99 -4.64
C GLU A 152 -10.27 -21.49 -3.26
N LYS A 153 -10.32 -22.35 -2.24
CA LYS A 153 -10.77 -21.96 -0.91
C LYS A 153 -9.79 -20.97 -0.28
N LYS A 154 -8.49 -21.19 -0.48
CA LYS A 154 -7.44 -20.27 -0.02
C LYS A 154 -7.43 -18.97 -0.81
N MET A 155 -7.62 -19.03 -2.14
CA MET A 155 -7.75 -17.82 -2.98
C MET A 155 -8.93 -16.96 -2.54
N ARG A 156 -10.11 -17.56 -2.32
CA ARG A 156 -11.31 -16.85 -1.83
C ARG A 156 -11.07 -16.23 -0.46
N ARG A 157 -10.35 -16.93 0.42
CA ARG A 157 -9.96 -16.38 1.73
C ARG A 157 -9.10 -15.13 1.55
N LEU A 158 -8.00 -15.20 0.80
CA LEU A 158 -7.14 -14.04 0.53
C LEU A 158 -7.91 -12.88 -0.11
N MET A 159 -8.77 -13.19 -1.09
CA MET A 159 -9.64 -12.19 -1.73
C MET A 159 -10.56 -11.50 -0.71
N SER A 160 -11.17 -12.26 0.21
CA SER A 160 -12.05 -11.72 1.26
C SER A 160 -11.31 -10.90 2.32
N LEU A 161 -10.01 -11.12 2.49
CA LEU A 161 -9.16 -10.31 3.38
C LEU A 161 -8.78 -8.98 2.70
N ALA A 162 -8.60 -8.99 1.38
CA ALA A 162 -8.23 -7.82 0.59
C ALA A 162 -9.41 -6.92 0.19
N PHE A 163 -10.57 -7.50 -0.15
CA PHE A 163 -11.71 -6.77 -0.74
C PHE A 163 -13.02 -6.94 0.04
N ASN A 164 -13.90 -5.95 -0.07
CA ASN A 164 -15.26 -5.97 0.46
C ASN A 164 -16.17 -6.80 -0.44
N ILE A 165 -16.18 -8.12 -0.20
CA ILE A 165 -17.02 -9.06 -0.95
C ILE A 165 -18.43 -9.02 -0.38
N GLU A 166 -19.36 -8.43 -1.13
CA GLU A 166 -20.77 -8.34 -0.77
C GLU A 166 -21.64 -9.05 -1.80
N LYS A 167 -22.72 -9.67 -1.31
CA LYS A 167 -23.80 -10.18 -2.15
C LYS A 167 -24.91 -9.14 -2.21
N SER A 168 -25.55 -9.05 -3.37
CA SER A 168 -26.79 -8.31 -3.56
C SER A 168 -27.98 -9.03 -2.90
N ASP A 169 -29.10 -8.34 -2.79
CA ASP A 169 -30.35 -8.86 -2.22
C ASP A 169 -30.87 -10.12 -2.94
N LYS A 170 -30.48 -10.31 -4.21
CA LYS A 170 -30.78 -11.51 -5.01
C LYS A 170 -29.74 -12.62 -4.83
N ASN A 171 -28.93 -12.58 -3.77
CA ASN A 171 -27.84 -13.52 -3.45
C ASN A 171 -26.73 -13.61 -4.54
N ASN A 172 -26.68 -12.64 -5.46
CA ASN A 172 -25.65 -12.56 -6.51
C ASN A 172 -24.51 -11.63 -6.07
N TYR A 173 -23.26 -12.01 -6.36
CA TYR A 173 -22.10 -11.16 -6.12
C TYR A 173 -22.20 -9.85 -6.91
N LYS A 174 -21.80 -8.73 -6.29
CA LYS A 174 -21.76 -7.43 -6.97
C LYS A 174 -20.80 -7.48 -8.18
N SER A 175 -21.02 -6.59 -9.14
CA SER A 175 -20.17 -6.48 -10.33
C SER A 175 -18.78 -5.92 -10.02
N ILE A 176 -18.63 -5.14 -8.94
CA ILE A 176 -17.39 -4.49 -8.55
C ILE A 176 -17.19 -4.63 -7.03
N PHE A 177 -15.97 -4.98 -6.61
CA PHE A 177 -15.55 -4.98 -5.21
C PHE A 177 -14.40 -4.01 -4.98
N TYR A 178 -14.54 -3.24 -3.90
CA TYR A 178 -13.54 -2.26 -3.45
C TYR A 178 -12.65 -2.85 -2.35
N PRO A 179 -11.40 -2.40 -2.23
CA PRO A 179 -10.45 -2.91 -1.26
C PRO A 179 -10.88 -2.51 0.16
N LYS A 180 -10.56 -3.37 1.13
CA LYS A 180 -10.83 -3.12 2.55
C LYS A 180 -9.90 -2.03 3.09
N ARG A 181 -10.40 -1.23 4.04
CA ARG A 181 -9.56 -0.26 4.79
C ARG A 181 -8.38 -0.93 5.50
N THR A 182 -8.53 -2.19 5.88
CA THR A 182 -7.52 -3.00 6.56
C THR A 182 -6.53 -3.68 5.60
N ALA A 183 -6.69 -3.48 4.28
CA ALA A 183 -5.77 -3.96 3.23
C ALA A 183 -5.26 -2.77 2.40
N PRO A 184 -4.50 -1.84 3.03
CA PRO A 184 -4.03 -0.62 2.38
C PRO A 184 -3.15 -0.87 1.16
N GLU A 185 -2.53 -2.05 1.06
CA GLU A 185 -1.68 -2.46 -0.06
C GLU A 185 -2.44 -2.49 -1.40
N PHE A 186 -3.75 -2.76 -1.37
CA PHE A 186 -4.62 -2.77 -2.55
C PHE A 186 -5.35 -1.44 -2.79
N LYS A 187 -4.98 -0.36 -2.09
CA LYS A 187 -5.60 0.95 -2.31
C LYS A 187 -5.40 1.40 -3.77
N GLY A 188 -6.49 1.79 -4.42
CA GLY A 188 -6.48 2.16 -5.84
C GLY A 188 -6.61 0.96 -6.79
N TRP A 189 -6.78 -0.26 -6.30
CA TRP A 189 -7.19 -1.43 -7.08
C TRP A 189 -8.64 -1.78 -6.79
N VAL A 190 -9.34 -2.33 -7.76
CA VAL A 190 -10.70 -2.88 -7.58
C VAL A 190 -10.85 -4.15 -8.39
N LEU A 191 -11.75 -5.02 -7.94
CA LEU A 191 -12.07 -6.28 -8.62
C LEU A 191 -13.38 -6.11 -9.40
N LYS A 192 -13.33 -6.29 -10.72
CA LYS A 192 -14.50 -6.22 -11.62
C LYS A 192 -14.85 -7.62 -12.11
N ARG A 193 -16.14 -7.90 -12.21
CA ARG A 193 -16.64 -9.11 -12.85
C ARG A 193 -16.27 -9.10 -14.34
N PRO A 194 -15.66 -10.17 -14.88
CA PRO A 194 -15.37 -10.27 -16.31
C PRO A 194 -16.65 -10.20 -17.14
N GLU A 195 -16.55 -9.55 -18.31
CA GLU A 195 -17.61 -9.45 -19.32
C GLU A 195 -17.65 -10.75 -20.13
N ARG A 196 -18.21 -11.81 -19.54
CA ARG A 196 -18.40 -13.12 -20.18
C ARG A 196 -19.80 -13.64 -19.89
N ASP A 197 -20.42 -14.25 -20.89
CA ASP A 197 -21.70 -14.94 -20.74
C ASP A 197 -21.51 -16.24 -19.96
N GLY A 198 -22.09 -16.30 -18.76
CA GLY A 198 -22.10 -17.50 -17.92
C GLY A 198 -21.92 -17.27 -16.41
N PRO A 199 -21.96 -18.36 -15.62
CA PRO A 199 -21.63 -18.32 -14.21
C PRO A 199 -20.13 -18.03 -14.03
N VAL A 200 -19.82 -16.90 -13.40
CA VAL A 200 -18.44 -16.48 -13.12
C VAL A 200 -18.10 -16.84 -11.67
N LEU A 201 -16.99 -17.54 -11.44
CA LEU A 201 -16.55 -17.82 -10.07
C LEU A 201 -16.00 -16.55 -9.44
N LEU A 202 -16.11 -16.46 -8.13
CA LEU A 202 -15.65 -15.29 -7.38
C LEU A 202 -14.15 -15.00 -7.59
N VAL A 203 -13.34 -16.04 -7.78
CA VAL A 203 -11.90 -15.93 -8.02
C VAL A 203 -11.55 -15.49 -9.44
N ASP A 204 -12.49 -15.53 -10.39
CA ASP A 204 -12.26 -15.12 -11.79
C ASP A 204 -12.45 -13.61 -11.98
N TYR A 205 -12.74 -12.87 -10.90
CA TYR A 205 -12.83 -11.42 -10.94
C TYR A 205 -11.47 -10.81 -11.31
N VAL A 206 -11.50 -9.77 -12.12
CA VAL A 206 -10.33 -9.17 -12.76
C VAL A 206 -9.94 -7.89 -12.05
N LEU A 207 -8.63 -7.70 -11.84
CA LEU A 207 -8.07 -6.51 -11.24
C LEU A 207 -8.00 -5.35 -12.23
N TYR A 208 -8.44 -4.19 -11.76
CA TYR A 208 -8.34 -2.92 -12.48
C TYR A 208 -7.88 -1.83 -11.52
N LYS A 209 -7.17 -0.81 -12.02
CA LYS A 209 -6.95 0.39 -11.21
C LYS A 209 -8.23 1.19 -11.10
N GLU A 210 -8.41 1.83 -9.95
CA GLU A 210 -9.53 2.71 -9.69
C GLU A 210 -9.53 3.89 -10.67
N ASP A 211 -8.36 4.34 -11.12
CA ASP A 211 -8.22 5.40 -12.12
C ASP A 211 -8.63 4.94 -13.52
N THR A 212 -8.32 3.70 -13.93
CA THR A 212 -8.77 3.15 -15.21
C THR A 212 -10.25 2.82 -15.20
N LEU A 213 -10.84 2.44 -14.06
CA LEU A 213 -12.29 2.29 -13.93
C LEU A 213 -13.04 3.61 -13.76
N LYS A 214 -12.43 4.65 -13.16
CA LYS A 214 -12.95 6.02 -13.19
C LYS A 214 -12.85 6.60 -14.60
N ALA A 215 -11.78 6.30 -15.34
CA ALA A 215 -11.61 6.67 -16.75
C ALA A 215 -12.57 5.89 -17.66
N ALA A 216 -12.81 4.60 -17.41
CA ALA A 216 -13.80 3.80 -18.14
C ALA A 216 -15.24 4.23 -17.79
N LYS A 217 -15.51 4.66 -16.55
CA LYS A 217 -16.77 5.36 -16.21
C LYS A 217 -16.86 6.75 -16.83
N GLY A 218 -15.73 7.41 -17.11
CA GLY A 218 -15.66 8.68 -17.83
C GLY A 218 -15.82 8.53 -19.35
N LEU A 219 -15.36 7.43 -19.94
CA LEU A 219 -15.48 7.08 -21.36
C LEU A 219 -16.82 6.40 -21.69
N ALA A 220 -17.40 5.61 -20.78
CA ALA A 220 -18.76 5.06 -20.91
C ALA A 220 -19.86 6.14 -20.89
N VAL A 221 -19.53 7.36 -20.45
CA VAL A 221 -20.41 8.54 -20.54
C VAL A 221 -20.26 9.24 -21.91
N GLY A 222 -19.18 8.98 -22.67
CA GLY A 222 -18.90 9.62 -23.96
C GLY A 222 -19.43 8.87 -25.19
N GLU A 223 -19.46 7.54 -25.17
CA GLU A 223 -19.87 6.74 -26.35
C GLU A 223 -21.36 6.36 -26.40
N ALA A 224 -22.13 6.60 -25.32
CA ALA A 224 -23.58 6.40 -25.28
C ALA A 224 -24.41 7.61 -25.78
N ALA A 225 -23.76 8.64 -26.35
CA ALA A 225 -24.43 9.85 -26.85
C ALA A 225 -24.95 9.71 -28.30
N ALA A 226 -24.73 8.58 -28.96
CA ALA A 226 -25.38 8.24 -30.22
C ALA A 226 -26.37 7.10 -29.96
N GLU A 227 -27.66 7.43 -29.94
CA GLU A 227 -28.83 6.55 -29.74
C GLU A 227 -29.11 6.05 -28.31
N LYS A 228 -29.85 6.84 -27.50
CA LYS A 228 -31.20 6.52 -27.00
C LYS A 228 -31.72 7.49 -25.93
N VAL A 229 -33.03 7.68 -26.01
CA VAL A 229 -34.00 8.41 -25.16
C VAL A 229 -33.69 8.39 -23.64
N PRO A 230 -33.87 9.51 -22.90
CA PRO A 230 -33.54 9.60 -21.48
C PRO A 230 -34.35 8.63 -20.60
N GLU A 231 -33.68 7.91 -19.70
CA GLU A 231 -34.34 7.19 -18.59
C GLU A 231 -34.77 8.19 -17.52
N VAL A 232 -36.08 8.33 -17.38
CA VAL A 232 -36.78 9.22 -16.45
C VAL A 232 -36.78 8.54 -15.08
N LYS A 233 -36.12 9.14 -14.09
CA LYS A 233 -36.28 8.71 -12.69
C LYS A 233 -37.65 9.20 -12.22
N PRO A 234 -38.56 8.32 -11.73
CA PRO A 234 -39.84 8.77 -11.22
C PRO A 234 -39.62 9.68 -10.01
N LEU A 235 -40.27 10.84 -10.02
CA LEU A 235 -40.29 11.75 -8.87
C LEU A 235 -40.95 11.07 -7.67
N LYS A 236 -40.45 11.36 -6.47
CA LYS A 236 -41.04 10.83 -5.24
C LYS A 236 -42.37 11.54 -4.98
N THR A 237 -43.41 10.77 -4.67
CA THR A 237 -44.77 11.27 -4.34
C THR A 237 -45.27 10.68 -3.02
N GLY A 238 -46.34 11.25 -2.47
CA GLY A 238 -47.04 10.68 -1.30
C GLY A 238 -46.14 10.52 -0.06
N LYS A 239 -46.19 9.33 0.57
CA LYS A 239 -45.37 8.97 1.73
C LYS A 239 -43.87 8.83 1.43
N ALA A 240 -43.49 8.61 0.16
CA ALA A 240 -42.09 8.53 -0.22
C ALA A 240 -41.42 9.92 -0.20
N ALA A 241 -42.18 10.96 -0.57
CA ALA A 241 -41.76 12.36 -0.44
C ALA A 241 -41.59 12.77 1.03
N GLU A 242 -42.55 12.41 1.88
CA GLU A 242 -42.50 12.68 3.34
C GLU A 242 -41.27 12.03 3.98
N ARG A 243 -41.02 10.74 3.76
CA ARG A 243 -39.83 10.04 4.29
C ARG A 243 -38.52 10.66 3.82
N TRP A 244 -38.47 11.13 2.58
CA TRP A 244 -37.28 11.78 2.04
C TRP A 244 -36.98 13.11 2.73
N LEU A 245 -38.02 13.89 3.00
CA LEU A 245 -37.93 15.15 3.75
C LEU A 245 -37.66 14.91 5.24
N GLU A 246 -38.21 13.86 5.84
CA GLU A 246 -37.93 13.46 7.23
C GLU A 246 -36.44 13.15 7.41
N MET A 247 -35.87 12.31 6.55
CA MET A 247 -34.43 12.01 6.56
C MET A 247 -33.58 13.28 6.41
N PHE A 248 -34.00 14.20 5.56
CA PHE A 248 -33.32 15.48 5.39
C PHE A 248 -33.35 16.31 6.68
N PHE A 249 -34.53 16.47 7.29
CA PHE A 249 -34.67 17.26 8.52
C PHE A 249 -33.99 16.62 9.73
N GLU A 250 -33.88 15.29 9.80
CA GLU A 250 -33.05 14.61 10.81
C GLU A 250 -31.58 14.99 10.70
N VAL A 251 -31.05 15.06 9.47
CA VAL A 251 -29.66 15.51 9.22
C VAL A 251 -29.51 16.98 9.59
N VAL A 252 -30.50 17.82 9.26
CA VAL A 252 -30.51 19.24 9.65
C VAL A 252 -30.49 19.40 11.17
N HIS A 253 -31.31 18.62 11.88
CA HIS A 253 -31.37 18.62 13.35
C HIS A 253 -30.04 18.23 13.97
N ARG A 254 -29.41 17.14 13.50
CA ARG A 254 -28.11 16.69 14.01
C ARG A 254 -27.04 17.78 13.86
N ASN A 255 -26.93 18.36 12.67
CA ASN A 255 -25.94 19.41 12.39
C ASN A 255 -26.20 20.67 13.22
N TYR A 256 -27.48 21.04 13.39
CA TYR A 256 -27.86 22.17 14.23
C TYR A 256 -27.47 21.94 15.70
N MET A 257 -27.80 20.77 16.26
CA MET A 257 -27.50 20.43 17.64
C MET A 257 -25.99 20.33 17.89
N ASP A 258 -25.21 19.83 16.93
CA ASP A 258 -23.75 19.81 17.01
C ASP A 258 -23.17 21.23 17.15
N LEU A 259 -23.69 22.21 16.39
CA LEU A 259 -23.28 23.61 16.48
C LEU A 259 -23.70 24.25 17.81
N ILE A 260 -24.90 23.94 18.30
CA ILE A 260 -25.39 24.40 19.61
C ILE A 260 -24.52 23.83 20.75
N ASN A 261 -24.19 22.53 20.70
CA ASN A 261 -23.36 21.86 21.71
C ASN A 261 -21.93 22.41 21.75
N GLN A 262 -21.41 22.91 20.61
CA GLN A 262 -20.12 23.61 20.54
C GLN A 262 -20.17 25.07 21.01
N LYS A 263 -21.29 25.54 21.59
CA LYS A 263 -21.54 26.95 21.97
C LYS A 263 -21.47 27.92 20.77
N ARG A 264 -21.70 27.44 19.54
CA ARG A 264 -21.67 28.24 18.30
C ARG A 264 -23.08 28.63 17.85
N GLY A 265 -23.86 29.23 18.76
CA GLY A 265 -25.27 29.55 18.50
C GLY A 265 -25.51 30.47 17.30
N LYS A 266 -24.64 31.45 17.06
CA LYS A 266 -24.72 32.33 15.88
C LYS A 266 -24.53 31.56 14.56
N ASP A 267 -23.65 30.55 14.56
CA ASP A 267 -23.39 29.73 13.38
C ASP A 267 -24.52 28.71 13.15
N ALA A 268 -25.15 28.23 14.23
CA ALA A 268 -26.34 27.37 14.14
C ALA A 268 -27.53 28.10 13.49
N VAL A 269 -27.73 29.38 13.82
CA VAL A 269 -28.76 30.22 13.17
C VAL A 269 -28.43 30.46 11.70
N LYS A 270 -27.19 30.84 11.37
CA LYS A 270 -26.74 31.00 9.97
C LYS A 270 -26.90 29.72 9.16
N TYR A 271 -26.57 28.57 9.75
CA TYR A 271 -26.77 27.28 9.11
C TYR A 271 -28.23 27.04 8.73
N LEU A 272 -29.17 27.32 9.64
CA LEU A 272 -30.60 27.24 9.32
C LEU A 272 -30.98 28.26 8.24
N GLU A 273 -30.59 29.52 8.37
CA GLU A 273 -31.11 30.59 7.51
C GLU A 273 -30.53 30.61 6.08
N GLU A 274 -29.30 30.14 5.90
CA GLU A 274 -28.57 30.21 4.62
C GLU A 274 -28.39 28.83 3.99
N ALA A 275 -27.89 27.84 4.75
CA ALA A 275 -27.49 26.55 4.19
C ALA A 275 -28.65 25.55 4.04
N VAL A 276 -29.69 25.63 4.88
CA VAL A 276 -30.85 24.74 4.79
C VAL A 276 -31.72 25.04 3.56
N PRO A 277 -32.05 26.30 3.21
CA PRO A 277 -32.79 26.62 1.99
C PRO A 277 -32.14 26.07 0.72
N GLU A 278 -30.84 26.28 0.52
CA GLU A 278 -30.12 25.80 -0.66
C GLU A 278 -30.17 24.27 -0.79
N LYS A 279 -29.99 23.56 0.34
CA LYS A 279 -30.06 22.09 0.35
C LYS A 279 -31.49 21.58 0.19
N LEU A 280 -32.47 22.31 0.73
CA LEU A 280 -33.88 21.97 0.58
C LEU A 280 -34.30 22.04 -0.89
N GLU A 281 -33.87 23.07 -1.63
CA GLU A 281 -34.12 23.19 -3.07
C GLU A 281 -33.65 21.95 -3.84
N GLN A 282 -32.43 21.48 -3.55
CA GLN A 282 -31.88 20.27 -4.16
C GLN A 282 -32.66 19.00 -3.81
N VAL A 283 -33.15 18.91 -2.56
CA VAL A 283 -33.96 17.78 -2.09
C VAL A 283 -35.35 17.77 -2.74
N LEU A 284 -35.95 18.95 -2.94
CA LEU A 284 -37.24 19.12 -3.59
C LEU A 284 -37.20 18.76 -5.08
N GLN A 285 -36.07 18.91 -5.77
CA GLN A 285 -35.91 18.49 -7.17
C GLN A 285 -36.16 16.99 -7.41
N ASP A 286 -36.07 16.15 -6.37
CA ASP A 286 -36.36 14.71 -6.44
C ASP A 286 -37.83 14.37 -6.10
N ILE A 287 -38.66 15.37 -5.80
CA ILE A 287 -40.06 15.24 -5.38
C ILE A 287 -40.95 15.89 -6.44
N ASP A 288 -42.14 15.34 -6.66
CA ASP A 288 -43.16 15.97 -7.51
C ASP A 288 -43.52 17.37 -6.97
N PRO A 289 -43.42 18.44 -7.79
CA PRO A 289 -43.79 19.81 -7.39
C PRO A 289 -45.20 19.95 -6.80
N ALA A 290 -46.15 19.11 -7.24
CA ALA A 290 -47.50 19.07 -6.70
C ALA A 290 -47.52 18.60 -5.22
N ASP A 291 -46.52 17.79 -4.83
CA ASP A 291 -46.38 17.22 -3.51
C ASP A 291 -45.46 18.03 -2.58
N TRP A 292 -44.68 18.98 -3.08
CA TRP A 292 -43.69 19.75 -2.28
C TRP A 292 -44.30 20.35 -1.02
N ARG A 293 -45.35 21.17 -1.19
CA ARG A 293 -46.00 21.86 -0.06
C ARG A 293 -46.66 20.88 0.89
N ARG A 294 -47.34 19.86 0.37
CA ARG A 294 -48.04 18.86 1.17
C ARG A 294 -47.05 18.06 2.03
N ALA A 295 -46.00 17.54 1.41
CA ALA A 295 -45.01 16.70 2.08
C ALA A 295 -44.18 17.50 3.10
N VAL A 296 -43.77 18.73 2.77
CA VAL A 296 -43.05 19.60 3.71
C VAL A 296 -43.91 19.93 4.93
N LEU A 297 -45.18 20.30 4.73
CA LEU A 297 -46.08 20.60 5.85
C LEU A 297 -46.35 19.36 6.71
N ALA A 298 -46.61 18.21 6.11
CA ALA A 298 -46.86 16.97 6.83
C ALA A 298 -45.70 16.59 7.75
N VAL A 299 -44.45 16.69 7.26
CA VAL A 299 -43.27 16.37 8.06
C VAL A 299 -43.02 17.44 9.14
N LEU A 300 -43.23 18.72 8.85
CA LEU A 300 -43.09 19.78 9.87
C LEU A 300 -44.12 19.64 10.99
N ASP A 301 -45.38 19.33 10.66
CA ASP A 301 -46.43 19.10 11.66
C ASP A 301 -46.13 17.85 12.52
N GLU A 302 -45.56 16.80 11.92
CA GLU A 302 -45.10 15.61 12.67
C GLU A 302 -43.90 15.93 13.58
N LEU A 303 -42.94 16.74 13.11
CA LEU A 303 -41.81 17.18 13.91
C LEU A 303 -42.24 18.07 15.08
N GLU A 304 -43.23 18.93 14.90
CA GLU A 304 -43.81 19.74 15.98
C GLU A 304 -44.50 18.88 17.03
N ALA A 305 -45.31 17.90 16.60
CA ALA A 305 -45.94 16.95 17.51
C ALA A 305 -44.92 16.12 18.30
N ARG A 306 -43.78 15.78 17.68
CA ARG A 306 -42.67 15.09 18.36
C ARG A 306 -41.87 16.02 19.28
N ALA A 307 -41.94 17.33 19.09
CA ALA A 307 -41.19 18.31 19.86
C ALA A 307 -41.84 18.70 21.19
N GLU A 308 -43.15 18.47 21.32
CA GLU A 308 -43.91 18.82 22.52
C GLU A 308 -43.26 18.25 23.80
N GLY A 309 -42.76 19.14 24.66
CA GLY A 309 -42.10 18.79 25.93
C GLY A 309 -40.57 18.82 25.93
N ASP A 310 -39.92 19.11 24.79
CA ASP A 310 -38.48 19.39 24.72
C ASP A 310 -38.25 20.83 24.24
N GLU A 311 -38.04 21.76 25.19
CA GLU A 311 -37.84 23.20 24.92
C GLU A 311 -36.77 23.48 23.86
N ARG A 312 -35.70 22.69 23.79
CA ARG A 312 -34.62 22.91 22.81
C ARG A 312 -35.03 22.45 21.42
N TYR A 313 -35.73 21.32 21.36
CA TYR A 313 -36.20 20.78 20.10
C TYR A 313 -37.37 21.59 19.54
N GLU A 314 -38.27 22.10 20.38
CA GLU A 314 -39.33 23.04 19.99
C GLU A 314 -38.77 24.30 19.34
N VAL A 315 -37.73 24.90 19.93
CA VAL A 315 -37.06 26.08 19.38
C VAL A 315 -36.42 25.77 18.03
N PHE A 316 -35.82 24.59 17.87
CA PHE A 316 -35.28 24.15 16.58
C PHE A 316 -36.38 24.01 15.52
N VAL A 317 -37.45 23.26 15.82
CA VAL A 317 -38.53 22.99 14.87
C VAL A 317 -39.26 24.28 14.47
N SER A 318 -39.50 25.19 15.43
CA SER A 318 -40.10 26.50 15.16
C SER A 318 -39.27 27.35 14.19
N ASN A 319 -37.94 27.41 14.41
CA ASN A 319 -37.05 28.12 13.51
C ASN A 319 -36.93 27.45 12.13
N LEU A 320 -36.87 26.12 12.11
CA LEU A 320 -36.85 25.33 10.88
C LEU A 320 -38.13 25.60 10.05
N ARG A 321 -39.31 25.55 10.67
CA ARG A 321 -40.59 25.83 10.01
C ARG A 321 -40.61 27.22 9.38
N ARG A 322 -40.18 28.24 10.12
CA ARG A 322 -40.11 29.62 9.61
C ARG A 322 -39.24 29.71 8.35
N VAL A 323 -38.07 29.10 8.38
CA VAL A 323 -37.12 29.16 7.26
C VAL A 323 -37.60 28.33 6.07
N VAL A 324 -38.06 27.11 6.32
CA VAL A 324 -38.53 26.18 5.29
C VAL A 324 -39.76 26.74 4.57
N LEU A 325 -40.72 27.32 5.30
CA LEU A 325 -41.89 27.95 4.68
C LEU A 325 -41.53 29.19 3.87
N ARG A 326 -40.56 29.99 4.33
CA ARG A 326 -40.04 31.13 3.55
C ARG A 326 -39.41 30.64 2.25
N ALA A 327 -38.51 29.67 2.32
CA ALA A 327 -37.83 29.09 1.16
C ALA A 327 -38.84 28.47 0.18
N LEU A 328 -39.82 27.72 0.68
CA LEU A 328 -40.86 27.10 -0.13
C LEU A 328 -41.68 28.15 -0.90
N ASN A 329 -42.05 29.27 -0.26
CA ASN A 329 -42.73 30.37 -0.96
C ASN A 329 -41.84 31.04 -2.02
N GLU A 330 -40.53 31.16 -1.79
CA GLU A 330 -39.56 31.68 -2.76
C GLU A 330 -39.40 30.74 -3.96
N PHE A 331 -39.43 29.42 -3.74
CA PHE A 331 -39.36 28.41 -4.80
C PHE A 331 -40.61 28.38 -5.67
N TYR A 332 -41.81 28.58 -5.10
CA TYR A 332 -43.05 28.70 -5.88
C TYR A 332 -43.11 29.97 -6.75
N ALA A 333 -42.32 31.00 -6.42
CA ALA A 333 -42.26 32.25 -7.18
C ALA A 333 -41.34 32.18 -8.42
N LYS A 334 -40.52 31.14 -8.55
CA LYS A 334 -39.63 30.90 -9.70
C LYS A 334 -40.06 29.60 -10.40
N PRO A 335 -39.99 29.50 -11.74
CA PRO A 335 -40.23 28.22 -12.41
C PRO A 335 -39.15 27.23 -11.96
N ALA A 336 -39.55 26.23 -11.19
CA ALA A 336 -38.63 25.21 -10.71
C ALA A 336 -38.10 24.37 -11.88
N GLU A 337 -36.78 24.32 -12.02
CA GLU A 337 -36.11 23.30 -12.83
C GLU A 337 -36.20 21.96 -12.08
N VAL A 338 -37.31 21.24 -12.30
CA VAL A 338 -37.45 19.86 -11.86
C VAL A 338 -36.54 19.01 -12.73
N LYS A 339 -35.94 17.94 -12.19
CA LYS A 339 -35.11 16.99 -12.96
C LYS A 339 -35.91 16.07 -13.91
N ALA A 340 -36.95 16.66 -14.50
CA ALA A 340 -37.92 16.18 -15.46
C ALA A 340 -39.04 15.29 -14.92
N ASP A 341 -40.25 15.68 -15.35
CA ASP A 341 -41.36 14.83 -15.71
C ASP A 341 -41.45 14.94 -17.24
N VAL A 342 -40.99 13.91 -17.97
CA VAL A 342 -41.18 13.74 -19.43
C VAL A 342 -41.39 12.27 -19.69
#